data_AF-A0A1F8B798-F1
#
_entry.id   AF-A0A1F8B798-F1
#
_cell.length_a   1.000
_cell.length_b   1.000
_cell.length_c   1.000
_cell.angle_alpha   90.00
_cell.angle_beta   90.00
_cell.angle_gamma   90.00
#
_symmetry.space_group_name_H-M   'P 1'
#
loop_
_entity.id
_entity.type
_entity.pdbx_description
1 polymer ?
#
loop_
_entity_poly.entity_id
_entity_poly.type
_entity_poly.pdbx_seq_one_letter_code
_entity_poly.pdbx_strand_id
1 'polypeptide(L)'
;MGIEIKNFLQVSDKEVPEFGNSFGHLRAVEPRLHEELSEVGDMALLRVLHYSYCIGPNPYVRFPDAECVQHYPFPDSAWQKYGNMESEAARIEFMLDNFETRAMPTSFGKHLAAISLVNPLEDWAKIENDIQVVAHKEYEKMKKDQAEGARAIYDNGYETAYVADPQFYEVDQETTNAEVAIWKNSLSQIARELQKGNFKNLGTFLNLYSRVKDPITPIVGSEQERLFRELYEKASNSLQTYLLSYDLDEKMVAQIAKESAFLALPKANEATTRFAGHQELPIVRIDLSKMPRGEFAGPERVCEIMLEELKDAEKVGQASITPVTVAYSKVPDNPESIGSPKKEPFLFIIDGNNRASSLIAFEYFKTYGLDIEKLLNRATLDEFMGSCNLDLEWEVDLVGVLKYLRENSHVVNELRQKQGLLQLFNINNVPALLTHEPDYHTIAIERSKNEGRVIIMGPHNQALFNSTNVSIYAKKQSHGRAEGNNEKQSI
;
A
#
# COMPACT_ATOMS: atom_id res chain seq x y z
N MET A 1 0.49 45.47 37.16
CA MET A 1 1.82 44.93 36.77
C MET A 1 1.58 43.81 35.80
N GLY A 2 1.67 44.10 34.51
CA GLY A 2 1.66 43.13 33.42
C GLY A 2 2.88 43.41 32.56
N ILE A 3 3.55 42.36 32.08
CA ILE A 3 4.63 42.48 31.11
C ILE A 3 4.33 41.48 29.99
N GLU A 4 4.15 42.04 28.80
CA GLU A 4 4.15 41.38 27.49
C GLU A 4 5.56 40.91 27.13
N ILE A 5 5.67 39.78 26.43
CA ILE A 5 6.88 39.40 25.71
C ILE A 5 6.58 39.47 24.21
N LYS A 6 7.34 40.34 23.52
CA LYS A 6 7.34 40.54 22.07
C LYS A 6 8.55 39.86 21.43
N ASN A 7 8.30 39.33 20.24
CA ASN A 7 9.17 39.18 19.06
C ASN A 7 10.28 38.13 19.08
N PHE A 8 10.21 37.17 18.16
CA PHE A 8 11.22 36.96 17.11
C PHE A 8 10.62 36.22 15.90
N LEU A 9 10.33 36.98 14.83
CA LEU A 9 10.25 36.54 13.44
C LEU A 9 10.76 37.70 12.59
N GLN A 10 11.95 37.55 12.01
CA GLN A 10 12.39 38.24 10.79
C GLN A 10 13.71 37.60 10.33
N VAL A 11 13.65 36.81 9.26
CA VAL A 11 14.82 36.54 8.42
C VAL A 11 14.45 37.04 7.03
N SER A 12 15.24 38.00 6.57
CA SER A 12 15.06 38.75 5.33
C SER A 12 15.54 37.97 4.10
N ASP A 13 14.84 38.16 2.99
CA ASP A 13 15.34 37.89 1.63
C ASP A 13 16.68 38.60 1.38
N LYS A 14 17.77 37.83 1.30
CA LYS A 14 18.98 38.18 0.55
C LYS A 14 19.66 36.92 0.02
N GLU A 15 19.75 36.88 -1.31
CA GLU A 15 20.72 36.13 -2.12
C GLU A 15 20.86 34.63 -1.84
N VAL A 16 20.17 33.83 -2.66
CA VAL A 16 20.48 32.41 -2.87
C VAL A 16 21.92 32.31 -3.39
N PRO A 17 22.87 31.71 -2.66
CA PRO A 17 24.16 31.37 -3.24
C PRO A 17 23.94 30.21 -4.20
N GLU A 18 24.43 30.36 -5.44
CA GLU A 18 24.67 29.23 -6.33
C GLU A 18 25.57 28.22 -5.60
N PHE A 19 24.98 27.16 -5.06
CA PHE A 19 25.73 26.01 -4.57
C PHE A 19 26.18 25.17 -5.76
N GLY A 20 27.27 25.61 -6.37
CA GLY A 20 28.11 24.78 -7.18
C GLY A 20 28.69 23.61 -6.38
N ASN A 21 28.70 22.44 -6.99
CA ASN A 21 29.75 21.41 -6.87
C ASN A 21 30.30 21.10 -5.45
N SER A 22 29.45 20.85 -4.47
CA SER A 22 29.84 20.21 -3.20
C SER A 22 29.51 18.70 -3.14
N PHE A 23 29.24 18.07 -4.29
CA PHE A 23 29.21 16.59 -4.44
C PHE A 23 30.61 15.94 -4.40
N GLY A 24 31.69 16.72 -4.28
CA GLY A 24 33.07 16.24 -4.36
C GLY A 24 33.55 15.42 -3.15
N HIS A 25 32.93 15.53 -1.98
CA HIS A 25 33.42 14.87 -0.77
C HIS A 25 32.75 13.54 -0.40
N LEU A 26 31.67 13.14 -1.10
CA LEU A 26 31.18 11.76 -1.09
C LEU A 26 31.82 10.90 -2.19
N ARG A 27 32.58 11.49 -3.13
CA ARG A 27 33.39 10.76 -4.11
C ARG A 27 34.79 10.39 -3.61
N ALA A 28 35.21 10.85 -2.43
CA ALA A 28 36.58 10.64 -1.94
C ALA A 28 36.75 9.39 -1.05
N VAL A 29 35.70 8.56 -0.93
CA VAL A 29 35.79 7.18 -0.41
C VAL A 29 35.37 6.23 -1.54
N GLU A 30 36.16 6.19 -2.60
CA GLU A 30 36.11 5.22 -3.70
C GLU A 30 36.49 3.79 -3.22
N PRO A 31 36.34 2.70 -4.01
CA PRO A 31 35.22 2.25 -4.83
C PRO A 31 35.08 0.70 -4.72
N ARG A 32 34.20 0.14 -3.87
CA ARG A 32 33.96 -1.32 -3.80
C ARG A 32 32.54 -1.76 -3.41
N LEU A 33 31.54 -0.89 -3.56
CA LEU A 33 30.13 -1.25 -3.29
C LEU A 33 29.26 -1.34 -4.55
N HIS A 34 29.81 -1.04 -5.73
CA HIS A 34 29.09 -1.17 -6.99
C HIS A 34 29.28 -2.57 -7.59
N GLU A 35 28.62 -3.56 -6.98
CA GLU A 35 28.08 -4.71 -7.70
C GLU A 35 26.65 -4.98 -7.17
N GLU A 36 25.72 -4.55 -8.03
CA GLU A 36 24.27 -4.82 -8.18
C GLU A 36 23.38 -4.77 -6.93
N LEU A 37 23.03 -3.55 -6.50
CA LEU A 37 21.65 -3.24 -6.10
C LEU A 37 21.15 -2.10 -6.99
N SER A 38 19.86 -2.09 -7.33
CA SER A 38 19.21 -0.95 -8.00
C SER A 38 19.20 0.27 -7.07
N GLU A 39 18.89 1.47 -7.59
CA GLU A 39 18.75 2.69 -6.76
C GLU A 39 17.81 2.47 -5.55
N VAL A 40 16.75 1.66 -5.73
CA VAL A 40 15.82 1.25 -4.66
C VAL A 40 16.51 0.38 -3.59
N GLY A 41 17.42 -0.51 -4.01
CA GLY A 41 18.19 -1.38 -3.11
C GLY A 41 19.26 -0.63 -2.31
N ASP A 42 19.90 0.39 -2.89
CA ASP A 42 20.83 1.26 -2.16
C ASP A 42 20.11 2.08 -1.08
N MET A 43 18.92 2.60 -1.40
CA MET A 43 18.06 3.29 -0.42
C MET A 43 17.58 2.35 0.69
N ALA A 44 17.26 1.10 0.36
CA ALA A 44 16.94 0.07 1.34
C ALA A 44 18.09 -0.17 2.32
N LEU A 45 19.33 -0.32 1.83
CA LEU A 45 20.51 -0.48 2.67
C LEU A 45 20.73 0.74 3.58
N LEU A 46 20.57 1.95 3.05
CA LEU A 46 20.70 3.18 3.85
C LEU A 46 19.67 3.23 4.97
N ARG A 47 18.41 2.87 4.73
CA ARG A 47 17.37 2.78 5.77
C ARG A 47 17.70 1.73 6.83
N VAL A 48 18.21 0.57 6.45
CA VAL A 48 18.69 -0.45 7.40
C VAL A 48 19.76 0.12 8.31
N LEU A 49 20.79 0.77 7.75
CA LEU A 49 21.89 1.32 8.55
C LEU A 49 21.45 2.49 9.45
N HIS A 50 20.61 3.38 8.91
CA HIS A 50 20.19 4.57 9.64
C HIS A 50 19.18 4.26 10.75
N TYR A 51 18.13 3.48 10.48
CA TYR A 51 17.08 3.25 11.47
C TYR A 51 17.46 2.28 12.57
N SER A 52 18.47 1.44 12.34
CA SER A 52 18.99 0.52 13.34
C SER A 52 20.12 1.14 14.16
N TYR A 53 21.03 1.89 13.53
CA TYR A 53 22.29 2.33 14.16
C TYR A 53 22.59 3.83 14.02
N CYS A 54 21.69 4.63 13.44
CA CYS A 54 21.91 6.05 13.12
C CYS A 54 23.15 6.29 12.25
N ILE A 55 23.48 5.34 11.36
CA ILE A 55 24.63 5.43 10.46
C ILE A 55 24.19 6.04 9.13
N GLY A 56 24.97 7.02 8.64
CA GLY A 56 24.70 7.72 7.39
C GLY A 56 23.70 8.88 7.55
N PRO A 57 23.44 9.62 6.46
CA PRO A 57 22.43 10.69 6.46
C PRO A 57 21.03 10.13 6.73
N ASN A 58 20.11 11.00 7.17
CA ASN A 58 18.70 10.63 7.29
C ASN A 58 18.16 10.21 5.92
N PRO A 59 17.75 8.94 5.72
CA PRO A 59 17.25 8.46 4.44
C PRO A 59 15.87 9.03 4.14
N TYR A 60 15.52 9.05 2.85
CA TYR A 60 14.12 9.21 2.45
C TYR A 60 13.30 8.01 2.96
N VAL A 61 12.17 8.31 3.60
CA VAL A 61 11.23 7.30 4.11
C VAL A 61 10.40 6.78 2.93
N ARG A 62 10.28 5.46 2.77
CA ARG A 62 9.39 4.92 1.74
C ARG A 62 7.94 5.26 2.08
N PHE A 63 7.21 5.89 1.16
CA PHE A 63 5.77 6.07 1.34
C PHE A 63 5.07 4.69 1.40
N PRO A 64 4.14 4.45 2.34
CA PRO A 64 3.46 5.37 3.26
C PRO A 64 4.06 5.42 4.67
N ASP A 65 5.27 4.93 4.87
CA ASP A 65 5.85 4.63 6.19
C ASP A 65 6.24 5.88 7.00
N ALA A 66 5.98 7.08 6.48
CA ALA A 66 6.49 8.34 6.98
C ALA A 66 5.56 9.01 7.99
N GLU A 67 6.10 9.30 9.20
CA GLU A 67 5.63 10.18 10.29
C GLU A 67 4.17 10.08 10.78
N CYS A 68 3.30 9.39 10.06
CA CYS A 68 1.87 9.39 10.28
C CYS A 68 1.21 8.09 9.77
N VAL A 69 0.05 7.79 10.33
CA VAL A 69 -0.89 6.84 9.75
C VAL A 69 -1.97 7.65 9.06
N GLN A 70 -2.07 7.59 7.74
CA GLN A 70 -3.17 8.22 7.00
C GLN A 70 -3.39 9.73 7.29
N HIS A 71 -2.29 10.48 7.44
CA HIS A 71 -2.25 11.89 7.89
C HIS A 71 -2.53 12.13 9.38
N TYR A 72 -2.62 11.08 10.21
CA TYR A 72 -2.59 11.20 11.67
C TYR A 72 -1.14 11.07 12.12
N PRO A 73 -0.47 12.17 12.51
CA PRO A 73 0.90 12.10 12.98
C PRO A 73 0.99 11.17 14.19
N PHE A 74 2.09 10.44 14.30
CA PHE A 74 2.36 9.70 15.53
C PHE A 74 2.44 10.69 16.70
N PRO A 75 1.68 10.50 17.78
CA PRO A 75 1.76 11.39 18.94
C PRO A 75 3.14 11.25 19.60
N ASP A 76 3.60 12.30 20.29
CA ASP A 76 4.87 12.26 21.03
C ASP A 76 4.96 11.07 21.99
N SER A 77 3.83 10.66 22.57
CA SER A 77 3.74 9.48 23.43
C SER A 77 4.08 8.17 22.70
N ALA A 78 3.78 8.06 21.40
CA ALA A 78 4.18 6.92 20.58
C ALA A 78 5.70 6.91 20.36
N TRP A 79 6.28 8.05 19.98
CA TRP A 79 7.74 8.19 19.84
C TRP A 79 8.48 7.88 21.14
N GLN A 80 7.95 8.32 22.29
CA GLN A 80 8.51 8.02 23.60
C GLN A 80 8.40 6.54 23.97
N LYS A 81 7.31 5.87 23.59
CA LYS A 81 7.05 4.47 23.94
C LYS A 81 7.78 3.48 23.04
N TYR A 82 7.73 3.68 21.72
CA TYR A 82 8.22 2.72 20.73
C TYR A 82 9.56 3.14 20.10
N GLY A 83 9.98 4.39 20.29
CA GLY A 83 11.21 4.94 19.71
C GLY A 83 10.98 5.50 18.31
N ASN A 84 11.93 5.24 17.40
CA ASN A 84 11.85 5.77 16.04
C ASN A 84 10.69 5.09 15.28
N MET A 85 9.59 5.82 15.10
CA MET A 85 8.39 5.37 14.41
C MET A 85 8.57 5.13 12.90
N GLU A 86 9.73 5.48 12.34
CA GLU A 86 10.09 5.15 10.95
C GLU A 86 10.73 3.75 10.84
N SER A 87 11.20 3.18 11.96
CA SER A 87 11.76 1.84 12.02
C SER A 87 10.66 0.77 12.02
N GLU A 88 10.88 -0.35 11.33
CA GLU A 88 9.87 -1.40 11.24
C GLU A 88 9.49 -2.01 12.59
N ALA A 89 10.48 -2.21 13.47
CA ALA A 89 10.23 -2.78 14.79
C ALA A 89 9.24 -1.92 15.59
N ALA A 90 9.45 -0.61 15.63
CA ALA A 90 8.55 0.33 16.31
C ALA A 90 7.16 0.36 15.66
N ARG A 91 7.09 0.31 14.32
CA ARG A 91 5.81 0.31 13.59
C ARG A 91 4.97 -0.92 13.87
N ILE A 92 5.58 -2.11 13.91
CA ILE A 92 4.87 -3.35 14.25
C ILE A 92 4.37 -3.31 15.69
N GLU A 93 5.20 -2.89 16.64
CA GLU A 93 4.76 -2.77 18.03
C GLU A 93 3.63 -1.75 18.20
N PHE A 94 3.73 -0.60 17.54
CA PHE A 94 2.64 0.38 17.53
C PHE A 94 1.37 -0.19 16.90
N MET A 95 1.47 -0.88 15.77
CA MET A 95 0.33 -1.49 15.10
C MET A 95 -0.38 -2.50 16.01
N LEU A 96 0.35 -3.42 16.62
CA LEU A 96 -0.21 -4.45 17.50
C LEU A 96 -0.86 -3.86 18.76
N ASP A 97 -0.32 -2.76 19.29
CA ASP A 97 -0.86 -2.10 20.48
C ASP A 97 -2.07 -1.20 20.21
N ASN A 98 -2.20 -0.65 18.99
CA ASN A 98 -3.17 0.42 18.69
C ASN A 98 -4.25 0.02 17.68
N PHE A 99 -4.03 -1.04 16.89
CA PHE A 99 -4.97 -1.47 15.85
C PHE A 99 -5.41 -2.91 16.10
N GLU A 100 -6.38 -3.09 16.99
CA GLU A 100 -6.95 -4.42 17.29
C GLU A 100 -7.40 -5.18 16.03
N THR A 101 -7.88 -4.48 15.00
CA THR A 101 -8.31 -5.11 13.73
C THR A 101 -7.15 -5.66 12.88
N ARG A 102 -5.90 -5.41 13.27
CA ARG A 102 -4.69 -6.02 12.68
C ARG A 102 -4.24 -7.29 13.39
N ALA A 103 -4.71 -7.52 14.62
CA ALA A 103 -4.32 -8.70 15.39
C ALA A 103 -4.78 -10.00 14.71
N MET A 104 -4.18 -11.12 15.08
CA MET A 104 -4.62 -12.43 14.60
C MET A 104 -6.06 -12.76 15.05
N PRO A 105 -6.85 -13.47 14.21
CA PRO A 105 -8.21 -13.87 14.57
C PRO A 105 -8.27 -14.77 15.81
N THR A 106 -9.35 -14.70 16.59
CA THR A 106 -9.57 -15.58 17.77
C THR A 106 -9.46 -17.07 17.43
N SER A 107 -9.81 -17.46 16.20
CA SER A 107 -9.69 -18.84 15.74
C SER A 107 -8.24 -19.36 15.66
N PHE A 108 -7.25 -18.47 15.70
CA PHE A 108 -5.84 -18.83 15.77
C PHE A 108 -5.41 -19.19 17.20
N GLY A 109 -6.16 -18.79 18.22
CA GLY A 109 -5.75 -18.83 19.62
C GLY A 109 -5.20 -20.19 20.09
N LYS A 110 -5.87 -21.30 19.72
CA LYS A 110 -5.40 -22.66 20.08
C LYS A 110 -4.01 -23.00 19.51
N HIS A 111 -3.69 -22.48 18.33
CA HIS A 111 -2.43 -22.72 17.65
C HIS A 111 -1.34 -21.81 18.21
N LEU A 112 -1.65 -20.55 18.48
CA LEU A 112 -0.71 -19.62 19.12
C LEU A 112 -0.34 -20.08 20.54
N ALA A 113 -1.32 -20.60 21.30
CA ALA A 113 -1.08 -21.16 22.63
C ALA A 113 -0.14 -22.38 22.63
N ALA A 114 0.03 -23.06 21.48
CA ALA A 114 0.93 -24.20 21.35
C ALA A 114 2.39 -23.80 21.07
N ILE A 115 2.67 -22.51 20.81
CA ILE A 115 4.00 -22.01 20.49
C ILE A 115 4.80 -21.76 21.76
N SER A 116 5.96 -22.41 21.89
CA SER A 116 6.91 -22.08 22.96
C SER A 116 7.57 -20.74 22.71
N LEU A 117 7.59 -19.87 23.73
CA LEU A 117 8.32 -18.61 23.67
C LEU A 117 9.85 -18.80 23.71
N VAL A 118 10.34 -20.01 23.96
CA VAL A 118 11.79 -20.31 23.95
C VAL A 118 12.31 -20.53 22.51
N ASN A 119 11.52 -21.21 21.68
CA ASN A 119 11.86 -21.59 20.31
C ASN A 119 10.65 -21.35 19.37
N PRO A 120 10.14 -20.11 19.30
CA PRO A 120 8.90 -19.83 18.59
C PRO A 120 8.98 -20.10 17.09
N LEU A 121 10.15 -19.96 16.46
CA LEU A 121 10.30 -20.23 15.02
C LEU A 121 10.16 -21.73 14.72
N GLU A 122 10.80 -22.61 15.47
CA GLU A 122 10.65 -24.06 15.25
C GLU A 122 9.21 -24.53 15.48
N ASP A 123 8.50 -23.94 16.45
CA ASP A 123 7.12 -24.30 16.72
C ASP A 123 6.16 -23.72 15.68
N TRP A 124 6.40 -22.49 15.21
CA TRP A 124 5.66 -21.88 14.10
C TRP A 124 5.74 -22.74 12.84
N ALA A 125 6.93 -23.22 12.48
CA ALA A 125 7.12 -24.09 11.31
C ALA A 125 6.28 -25.39 11.36
N LYS A 126 5.95 -25.90 12.56
CA LYS A 126 5.13 -27.10 12.72
C LYS A 126 3.64 -26.83 12.50
N ILE A 127 3.19 -25.61 12.78
CA ILE A 127 1.77 -25.23 12.72
C ILE A 127 1.42 -24.36 11.50
N GLU A 128 2.40 -23.96 10.69
CA GLU A 128 2.21 -23.03 9.56
C GLU A 128 1.07 -23.47 8.63
N ASN A 129 1.01 -24.76 8.30
CA ASN A 129 -0.07 -25.30 7.46
C ASN A 129 -1.43 -25.20 8.14
N ASP A 130 -1.51 -25.48 9.44
CA ASP A 130 -2.76 -25.37 10.19
C ASP A 130 -3.22 -23.92 10.26
N ILE A 131 -2.29 -22.99 10.51
CA ILE A 131 -2.56 -21.54 10.48
C ILE A 131 -3.09 -21.12 9.11
N GLN A 132 -2.51 -21.62 8.01
CA GLN A 132 -3.02 -21.35 6.66
C GLN A 132 -4.43 -21.91 6.43
N VAL A 133 -4.73 -23.11 6.96
CA VAL A 133 -6.09 -23.69 6.91
C VAL A 133 -7.08 -22.79 7.65
N VAL A 134 -6.72 -22.32 8.84
CA VAL A 134 -7.59 -21.44 9.65
C VAL A 134 -7.78 -20.08 8.95
N ALA A 135 -6.70 -19.47 8.44
CA ALA A 135 -6.76 -18.23 7.67
C ALA A 135 -7.72 -18.34 6.46
N HIS A 136 -7.64 -19.45 5.71
CA HIS A 136 -8.54 -19.70 4.59
C HIS A 136 -10.01 -19.84 5.04
N LYS A 137 -10.27 -20.51 6.17
CA LYS A 137 -11.63 -20.65 6.73
C LYS A 137 -12.20 -19.31 7.18
N GLU A 138 -11.40 -18.45 7.83
CA GLU A 138 -11.80 -17.09 8.18
C GLU A 138 -12.10 -16.26 6.92
N TYR A 139 -11.26 -16.36 5.90
CA TYR A 139 -11.49 -15.69 4.63
C TYR A 139 -12.81 -16.12 3.98
N GLU A 140 -13.09 -17.42 3.86
CA GLU A 140 -14.34 -17.91 3.26
C GLU A 140 -15.57 -17.54 4.10
N LYS A 141 -15.45 -17.51 5.43
CA LYS A 141 -16.51 -17.01 6.33
C LYS A 141 -16.80 -15.53 6.02
N MET A 142 -15.78 -14.67 6.06
CA MET A 142 -15.93 -13.24 5.77
C MET A 142 -16.48 -13.01 4.36
N LYS A 143 -16.04 -13.80 3.37
CA LYS A 143 -16.53 -13.73 1.99
C LYS A 143 -18.02 -14.02 1.91
N LYS A 144 -18.47 -15.07 2.60
CA LYS A 144 -19.88 -15.43 2.67
C LYS A 144 -20.69 -14.32 3.36
N ASP A 145 -20.23 -13.85 4.51
CA ASP A 145 -20.89 -12.79 5.27
C ASP A 145 -21.00 -11.50 4.44
N GLN A 146 -19.96 -11.17 3.67
CA GLN A 146 -19.96 -10.03 2.75
C GLN A 146 -20.97 -10.19 1.62
N ALA A 147 -21.04 -11.38 1.01
CA ALA A 147 -21.99 -11.67 -0.06
C ALA A 147 -23.45 -11.67 0.42
N GLU A 148 -23.71 -12.13 1.66
CA GLU A 148 -25.04 -12.08 2.28
C GLU A 148 -25.43 -10.65 2.71
N GLY A 149 -24.44 -9.86 3.14
CA GLY A 149 -24.64 -8.46 3.54
C GLY A 149 -24.79 -7.49 2.36
N ALA A 150 -24.22 -7.79 1.20
CA ALA A 150 -24.46 -7.05 -0.04
C ALA A 150 -25.95 -7.19 -0.39
N ARG A 151 -26.71 -6.09 -0.28
CA ARG A 151 -28.15 -6.08 -0.57
C ARG A 151 -28.38 -6.52 -2.02
N ALA A 152 -28.73 -7.78 -2.20
CA ALA A 152 -29.20 -8.31 -3.47
C ALA A 152 -30.33 -7.43 -3.99
N ILE A 153 -30.10 -6.71 -5.08
CA ILE A 153 -30.94 -6.57 -6.28
C ILE A 153 -30.15 -5.65 -7.23
N TYR A 154 -29.60 -6.22 -8.30
CA TYR A 154 -29.22 -5.46 -9.49
C TYR A 154 -30.49 -4.84 -10.08
N ASP A 155 -30.83 -3.62 -9.66
CA ASP A 155 -31.86 -2.83 -10.33
C ASP A 155 -31.14 -1.66 -11.01
N ASN A 156 -31.02 -1.72 -12.34
CA ASN A 156 -30.74 -0.55 -13.20
C ASN A 156 -29.43 0.25 -12.94
N GLY A 157 -28.37 -0.39 -12.47
CA GLY A 157 -27.05 0.25 -12.31
C GLY A 157 -27.05 1.36 -11.27
N TYR A 158 -27.71 1.14 -10.13
CA TYR A 158 -27.56 1.98 -8.94
C TYR A 158 -26.43 1.43 -8.06
N GLU A 159 -25.44 2.28 -7.78
CA GLU A 159 -24.28 1.98 -6.91
C GLU A 159 -24.70 1.40 -5.55
N THR A 160 -25.88 1.80 -5.03
CA THR A 160 -26.42 1.35 -3.74
C THR A 160 -26.69 -0.16 -3.65
N ALA A 161 -26.78 -0.86 -4.79
CA ALA A 161 -26.95 -2.32 -4.84
C ALA A 161 -25.63 -3.08 -4.64
N TYR A 162 -24.48 -2.40 -4.71
CA TYR A 162 -23.15 -2.99 -4.65
C TYR A 162 -22.39 -2.64 -3.38
N VAL A 163 -23.04 -1.92 -2.45
CA VAL A 163 -22.40 -1.47 -1.22
C VAL A 163 -22.44 -2.57 -0.16
N ALA A 164 -21.28 -3.15 0.12
CA ALA A 164 -21.07 -3.91 1.34
C ALA A 164 -20.27 -3.10 2.36
N ASP A 165 -20.60 -3.27 3.63
CA ASP A 165 -19.72 -2.83 4.71
C ASP A 165 -18.54 -3.81 4.80
N PRO A 166 -17.32 -3.30 5.06
CA PRO A 166 -16.16 -4.17 5.22
C PRO A 166 -16.41 -5.18 6.33
N GLN A 167 -16.16 -6.47 6.04
CA GLN A 167 -16.26 -7.55 7.00
C GLN A 167 -14.95 -7.70 7.77
N PHE A 168 -15.03 -8.02 9.05
CA PHE A 168 -13.86 -8.19 9.91
C PHE A 168 -14.04 -9.48 10.70
N TYR A 169 -12.95 -10.21 10.91
CA TYR A 169 -12.92 -11.35 11.81
C TYR A 169 -12.92 -10.89 13.27
N GLU A 170 -13.24 -11.82 14.16
CA GLU A 170 -13.22 -11.57 15.61
C GLU A 170 -11.78 -11.59 16.12
N VAL A 171 -11.47 -10.66 17.02
CA VAL A 171 -10.18 -10.55 17.73
C VAL A 171 -10.42 -10.50 19.23
N ASP A 172 -9.47 -11.03 19.99
CA ASP A 172 -9.49 -10.97 21.46
C ASP A 172 -8.10 -10.64 22.03
N GLN A 173 -8.10 -10.23 23.30
CA GLN A 173 -6.88 -9.79 23.97
C GLN A 173 -5.90 -10.95 24.21
N GLU A 174 -6.38 -12.18 24.38
CA GLU A 174 -5.52 -13.34 24.64
C GLU A 174 -4.68 -13.68 23.41
N THR A 175 -5.32 -13.73 22.24
CA THR A 175 -4.69 -13.95 20.95
C THR A 175 -3.72 -12.83 20.62
N THR A 176 -4.13 -11.57 20.85
CA THR A 176 -3.26 -10.39 20.64
C THR A 176 -2.01 -10.45 21.53
N ASN A 177 -2.16 -10.79 22.82
CA ASN A 177 -1.03 -10.92 23.74
C ASN A 177 -0.08 -12.05 23.31
N ALA A 178 -0.64 -13.19 22.84
CA ALA A 178 0.15 -14.29 22.32
C ALA A 178 0.93 -13.89 21.07
N GLU A 179 0.29 -13.20 20.12
CA GLU A 179 0.92 -12.67 18.92
C GLU A 179 2.09 -11.74 19.24
N VAL A 180 1.90 -10.76 20.14
CA VAL A 180 2.96 -9.85 20.58
C VAL A 180 4.14 -10.61 21.18
N ALA A 181 3.86 -11.61 22.04
CA ALA A 181 4.91 -12.42 22.64
C ALA A 181 5.65 -13.27 21.60
N ILE A 182 4.94 -13.90 20.66
CA ILE A 182 5.52 -14.70 19.59
C ILE A 182 6.40 -13.82 18.69
N TRP A 183 5.93 -12.63 18.30
CA TRP A 183 6.70 -11.69 17.49
C TRP A 183 8.01 -11.31 18.18
N LYS A 184 7.96 -10.82 19.42
CA LYS A 184 9.14 -10.39 20.17
C LYS A 184 10.16 -11.52 20.33
N ASN A 185 9.73 -12.68 20.80
CA ASN A 185 10.63 -13.81 21.01
C ASN A 185 11.20 -14.36 19.68
N SER A 186 10.42 -14.33 18.60
CA SER A 186 10.89 -14.75 17.27
C SER A 186 11.93 -13.78 16.72
N LEU A 187 11.73 -12.48 16.91
CA LEU A 187 12.69 -11.45 16.51
C LEU A 187 14.01 -11.59 17.28
N SER A 188 13.95 -11.78 18.60
CA SER A 188 15.13 -12.09 19.43
C SER A 188 15.80 -13.41 19.04
N GLN A 189 15.03 -14.43 18.67
CA GLN A 189 15.57 -15.72 18.23
C GLN A 189 16.34 -15.57 16.91
N ILE A 190 15.70 -15.01 15.87
CA ILE A 190 16.32 -14.90 14.55
C ILE A 190 17.56 -14.00 14.60
N ALA A 191 17.54 -12.91 15.38
CA ALA A 191 18.71 -12.03 15.52
C ALA A 191 19.93 -12.79 16.09
N ARG A 192 19.72 -13.61 17.13
CA ARG A 192 20.78 -14.45 17.72
C ARG A 192 21.27 -15.55 16.78
N GLU A 193 20.40 -16.10 15.94
CA GLU A 193 20.77 -17.11 14.95
C GLU A 193 21.62 -16.49 13.84
N LEU A 194 21.17 -15.37 13.27
CA LEU A 194 21.87 -14.65 12.20
C LEU A 194 23.25 -14.16 12.65
N GLN A 195 23.39 -13.66 13.89
CA GLN A 195 24.68 -13.25 14.46
C GLN A 195 25.69 -14.41 14.50
N LYS A 196 25.22 -15.66 14.57
CA LYS A 196 26.05 -16.88 14.53
C LYS A 196 26.23 -17.43 13.11
N GLY A 197 25.74 -16.72 12.08
CA GLY A 197 25.70 -17.18 10.70
C GLY A 197 24.71 -18.31 10.43
N ASN A 198 23.73 -18.53 11.33
CA ASN A 198 22.69 -19.53 11.15
C ASN A 198 21.44 -18.88 10.52
N PHE A 199 21.07 -19.34 9.34
CA PHE A 199 19.90 -18.85 8.60
C PHE A 199 18.80 -19.91 8.45
N LYS A 200 18.87 -21.02 9.20
CA LYS A 200 17.95 -22.15 9.05
C LYS A 200 16.48 -21.74 9.19
N ASN A 201 16.17 -20.84 10.14
CA ASN A 201 14.81 -20.43 10.44
C ASN A 201 14.39 -19.14 9.71
N LEU A 202 15.18 -18.64 8.75
CA LEU A 202 14.91 -17.36 8.07
C LEU A 202 13.57 -17.38 7.32
N GLY A 203 13.30 -18.39 6.49
CA GLY A 203 12.03 -18.48 5.75
C GLY A 203 10.82 -18.51 6.68
N THR A 204 10.92 -19.24 7.80
CA THR A 204 9.90 -19.30 8.85
C THR A 204 9.68 -17.95 9.53
N PHE A 205 10.76 -17.22 9.83
CA PHE A 205 10.69 -15.87 10.37
C PHE A 205 10.00 -14.90 9.40
N LEU A 206 10.34 -14.94 8.10
CA LEU A 206 9.72 -14.09 7.08
C LEU A 206 8.23 -14.40 6.88
N ASN A 207 7.85 -15.68 6.99
CA ASN A 207 6.45 -16.09 7.00
C ASN A 207 5.71 -15.50 8.20
N LEU A 208 6.24 -15.68 9.42
CA LEU A 208 5.66 -15.11 10.63
C LEU A 208 5.56 -13.58 10.56
N TYR A 209 6.64 -12.90 10.16
CA TYR A 209 6.68 -11.45 9.95
C TYR A 209 5.54 -10.98 9.03
N SER A 210 5.35 -11.66 7.90
CA SER A 210 4.29 -11.32 6.96
C SER A 210 2.89 -11.55 7.55
N ARG A 211 2.72 -12.57 8.40
CA ARG A 211 1.44 -12.86 9.09
C ARG A 211 1.11 -11.89 10.20
N VAL A 212 2.11 -11.39 10.93
CA VAL A 212 1.90 -10.36 11.94
C VAL A 212 1.34 -9.08 11.30
N LYS A 213 1.75 -8.79 10.06
CA LYS A 213 1.24 -7.63 9.30
C LYS A 213 -0.09 -7.89 8.59
N ASP A 214 -0.29 -9.12 8.12
CA ASP A 214 -1.53 -9.58 7.48
C ASP A 214 -1.83 -11.04 7.84
N PRO A 215 -2.65 -11.30 8.86
CA PRO A 215 -2.93 -12.66 9.33
C PRO A 215 -3.62 -13.56 8.32
N ILE A 216 -4.42 -12.97 7.41
CA ILE A 216 -5.32 -13.71 6.53
C ILE A 216 -4.71 -13.92 5.15
N THR A 217 -4.13 -12.87 4.56
CA THR A 217 -3.65 -12.86 3.17
C THR A 217 -2.17 -12.54 3.01
N PRO A 218 -1.27 -13.08 3.87
CA PRO A 218 0.13 -12.70 3.89
C PRO A 218 0.80 -12.94 2.53
N ILE A 219 1.59 -11.96 2.09
CA ILE A 219 2.40 -12.06 0.88
C ILE A 219 3.86 -12.20 1.28
N VAL A 220 4.42 -13.37 1.01
CA VAL A 220 5.86 -13.63 1.11
C VAL A 220 6.39 -13.74 -0.32
N GLY A 221 7.26 -12.82 -0.72
CA GLY A 221 7.82 -12.81 -2.08
C GLY A 221 8.77 -13.98 -2.29
N SER A 222 8.78 -14.58 -3.49
CA SER A 222 9.62 -15.74 -3.80
C SER A 222 11.12 -15.46 -3.62
N GLU A 223 11.53 -14.22 -3.88
CA GLU A 223 12.93 -13.76 -3.78
C GLU A 223 13.26 -13.12 -2.42
N GLN A 224 12.29 -13.01 -1.51
CA GLN A 224 12.45 -12.25 -0.27
C GLN A 224 13.58 -12.80 0.59
N GLU A 225 13.71 -14.12 0.71
CA GLU A 225 14.78 -14.74 1.51
C GLU A 225 16.18 -14.43 0.94
N ARG A 226 16.33 -14.47 -0.40
CA ARG A 226 17.58 -14.12 -1.07
C ARG A 226 17.93 -12.65 -0.85
N LEU A 227 16.96 -11.75 -1.10
CA LEU A 227 17.12 -10.31 -0.92
C LEU A 227 17.42 -9.94 0.54
N PHE A 228 16.79 -10.64 1.50
CA PHE A 228 17.09 -10.49 2.92
C PHE A 228 18.57 -10.81 3.20
N ARG A 229 19.07 -11.95 2.72
CA ARG A 229 20.46 -12.38 2.92
C ARG A 229 21.44 -11.38 2.32
N GLU A 230 21.18 -10.90 1.11
CA GLU A 230 22.03 -9.91 0.44
C GLU A 230 22.09 -8.58 1.20
N LEU A 231 20.92 -8.05 1.63
CA LEU A 231 20.86 -6.84 2.44
C LEU A 231 21.56 -7.04 3.80
N TYR A 232 21.36 -8.21 4.42
CA TYR A 232 22.00 -8.56 5.69
C TYR A 232 23.52 -8.58 5.58
N GLU A 233 24.08 -9.23 4.55
CA GLU A 233 25.52 -9.29 4.31
C GLU A 233 26.10 -7.90 4.02
N LYS A 234 25.44 -7.12 3.15
CA LYS A 234 25.87 -5.75 2.81
C LYS A 234 25.84 -4.83 4.04
N ALA A 235 24.80 -4.90 4.85
CA ALA A 235 24.69 -4.14 6.09
C ALA A 235 25.73 -4.58 7.12
N SER A 236 25.92 -5.89 7.33
CA SER A 236 26.92 -6.42 8.26
C SER A 236 28.35 -5.99 7.88
N ASN A 237 28.70 -6.08 6.60
CA ASN A 237 30.01 -5.62 6.10
C ASN A 237 30.19 -4.10 6.29
N SER A 238 29.12 -3.34 6.09
CA SER A 238 29.13 -1.89 6.33
C SER A 238 29.35 -1.58 7.82
N LEU A 239 28.66 -2.29 8.72
CA LEU A 239 28.79 -2.10 10.17
C LEU A 239 30.20 -2.37 10.69
N GLN A 240 30.90 -3.38 10.15
CA GLN A 240 32.32 -3.62 10.48
C GLN A 240 33.24 -2.45 10.13
N THR A 241 32.84 -1.63 9.15
CA THR A 241 33.57 -0.43 8.75
C THR A 241 33.31 0.74 9.69
N TYR A 242 32.08 0.85 10.21
CA TYR A 242 31.65 1.99 11.04
C TYR A 242 31.79 1.75 12.56
N LEU A 243 31.73 0.51 13.02
CA LEU A 243 31.66 0.16 14.44
C LEU A 243 32.75 -0.87 14.81
N LEU A 244 33.47 -0.60 15.91
CA LEU A 244 34.47 -1.51 16.46
C LEU A 244 33.85 -2.81 17.01
N SER A 245 32.61 -2.74 17.46
CA SER A 245 31.77 -3.86 17.87
C SER A 245 30.31 -3.45 17.70
N TYR A 246 29.50 -4.33 17.10
CA TYR A 246 28.06 -4.17 17.07
C TYR A 246 27.42 -5.49 17.47
N ASP A 247 26.42 -5.42 18.34
CA ASP A 247 25.50 -6.53 18.51
C ASP A 247 24.44 -6.40 17.44
N LEU A 248 24.14 -7.53 16.80
CA LEU A 248 23.03 -7.58 15.86
C LEU A 248 21.76 -7.32 16.65
N ASP A 249 21.07 -6.24 16.34
CA ASP A 249 19.86 -5.88 17.07
C ASP A 249 18.60 -6.27 16.28
N GLU A 250 17.53 -6.44 17.03
CA GLU A 250 16.21 -6.79 16.53
C GLU A 250 15.68 -5.77 15.51
N LYS A 251 16.12 -4.50 15.63
CA LYS A 251 15.72 -3.42 14.72
C LYS A 251 16.29 -3.63 13.32
N MET A 252 17.56 -4.03 13.21
CA MET A 252 18.18 -4.35 11.93
C MET A 252 17.45 -5.48 11.23
N VAL A 253 17.14 -6.56 11.95
CA VAL A 253 16.43 -7.71 11.37
C VAL A 253 15.01 -7.33 10.91
N ALA A 254 14.26 -6.60 11.73
CA ALA A 254 12.94 -6.11 11.35
C ALA A 254 13.00 -5.17 10.13
N GLN A 255 13.98 -4.26 10.08
CA GLN A 255 14.13 -3.34 8.95
C GLN A 255 14.51 -4.08 7.66
N ILE A 256 15.41 -5.08 7.73
CA ILE A 256 15.75 -5.89 6.54
C ILE A 256 14.53 -6.71 6.08
N ALA A 257 13.71 -7.24 7.01
CA ALA A 257 12.49 -7.95 6.66
C ALA A 257 11.52 -7.06 5.86
N LYS A 258 11.35 -5.81 6.29
CA LYS A 258 10.56 -4.79 5.58
C LYS A 258 11.13 -4.47 4.19
N GLU A 259 12.41 -4.15 4.12
CA GLU A 259 13.04 -3.75 2.86
C GLU A 259 13.07 -4.90 1.85
N SER A 260 13.41 -6.10 2.28
CA SER A 260 13.38 -7.30 1.44
C SER A 260 11.96 -7.66 0.99
N ALA A 261 10.94 -7.44 1.82
CA ALA A 261 9.55 -7.65 1.42
C ALA A 261 9.17 -6.73 0.25
N PHE A 262 9.57 -5.46 0.31
CA PHE A 262 9.33 -4.50 -0.78
C PHE A 262 10.07 -4.86 -2.06
N LEU A 263 11.37 -5.13 -1.95
CA LEU A 263 12.17 -5.51 -3.11
C LEU A 263 11.70 -6.81 -3.76
N ALA A 264 11.04 -7.69 -3.01
CA ALA A 264 10.50 -8.95 -3.51
C ALA A 264 9.14 -8.80 -4.23
N LEU A 265 8.53 -7.61 -4.26
CA LEU A 265 7.32 -7.39 -5.04
C LEU A 265 7.61 -7.52 -6.54
N PRO A 266 6.75 -8.17 -7.34
CA PRO A 266 7.02 -8.39 -8.77
C PRO A 266 7.30 -7.12 -9.57
N LYS A 267 6.63 -6.00 -9.24
CA LYS A 267 6.82 -4.69 -9.90
C LYS A 267 7.90 -3.79 -9.29
N ALA A 268 8.53 -4.18 -8.16
CA ALA A 268 9.53 -3.32 -7.51
C ALA A 268 10.79 -3.11 -8.37
N ASN A 269 11.21 -4.13 -9.12
CA ASN A 269 12.38 -4.03 -10.00
C ASN A 269 12.16 -3.15 -11.25
N GLU A 270 10.89 -2.90 -11.61
CA GLU A 270 10.52 -2.00 -12.70
C GLU A 270 10.28 -0.57 -12.22
N ALA A 271 10.29 -0.33 -10.90
CA ALA A 271 9.96 0.96 -10.34
C ALA A 271 11.08 1.98 -10.59
N THR A 272 10.68 3.17 -11.02
CA THR A 272 11.55 4.36 -11.00
C THR A 272 11.30 5.12 -9.71
N THR A 273 12.37 5.46 -8.99
CA THR A 273 12.25 6.22 -7.75
C THR A 273 12.10 7.71 -8.02
N ARG A 274 11.07 8.34 -7.43
CA ARG A 274 10.97 9.79 -7.30
C ARG A 274 11.08 10.17 -5.82
N PHE A 275 11.63 11.36 -5.57
CA PHE A 275 11.76 11.90 -4.23
C PHE A 275 10.92 13.16 -4.12
N ALA A 276 10.10 13.24 -3.08
CA ALA A 276 9.28 14.41 -2.80
C ALA A 276 9.25 14.67 -1.30
N GLY A 277 9.63 15.89 -0.89
CA GLY A 277 9.83 16.19 0.53
C GLY A 277 10.89 15.29 1.14
N HIS A 278 10.50 14.50 2.14
CA HIS A 278 11.34 13.49 2.81
C HIS A 278 10.98 12.05 2.39
N GLN A 279 10.13 11.88 1.38
CA GLN A 279 9.59 10.58 0.98
C GLN A 279 10.21 10.03 -0.31
N GLU A 280 10.45 8.72 -0.33
CA GLU A 280 10.73 7.91 -1.52
C GLU A 280 9.41 7.41 -2.11
N LEU A 281 9.19 7.67 -3.40
CA LEU A 281 7.98 7.33 -4.16
C LEU A 281 8.33 6.37 -5.31
N PRO A 282 8.16 5.05 -5.14
CA PRO A 282 8.40 4.07 -6.19
C PRO A 282 7.30 4.13 -7.26
N ILE A 283 7.62 4.63 -8.46
CA ILE A 283 6.67 4.78 -9.56
C ILE A 283 6.81 3.64 -10.57
N VAL A 284 5.71 2.95 -10.84
CA VAL A 284 5.58 1.91 -11.87
C VAL A 284 4.58 2.34 -12.94
N ARG A 285 4.53 1.60 -14.05
CA ARG A 285 3.53 1.78 -15.10
C ARG A 285 2.55 0.62 -15.10
N ILE A 286 1.26 0.94 -15.12
CA ILE A 286 0.17 -0.04 -15.08
C ILE A 286 -0.78 0.12 -16.26
N ASP A 287 -1.48 -0.96 -16.56
CA ASP A 287 -2.56 -1.02 -17.53
C ASP A 287 -3.88 -1.13 -16.77
N LEU A 288 -4.70 -0.06 -16.79
CA LEU A 288 -5.95 -0.01 -16.02
C LEU A 288 -6.95 -1.09 -16.43
N SER A 289 -6.88 -1.61 -17.67
CA SER A 289 -7.76 -2.70 -18.10
C SER A 289 -7.56 -4.00 -17.32
N LYS A 290 -6.43 -4.12 -16.61
CA LYS A 290 -6.05 -5.30 -15.83
C LYS A 290 -6.08 -5.04 -14.32
N MET A 291 -6.59 -3.89 -13.90
CA MET A 291 -6.51 -3.43 -12.52
C MET A 291 -7.86 -3.55 -11.84
N PRO A 292 -8.01 -4.47 -10.88
CA PRO A 292 -9.07 -4.41 -9.90
C PRO A 292 -8.89 -3.18 -8.99
N ARG A 293 -9.92 -2.86 -8.22
CA ARG A 293 -10.01 -1.60 -7.47
C ARG A 293 -10.59 -1.82 -6.08
N GLY A 294 -10.17 -0.97 -5.15
CA GLY A 294 -10.58 -1.10 -3.74
C GLY A 294 -11.89 -0.39 -3.38
N GLU A 295 -12.43 0.45 -4.27
CA GLU A 295 -13.60 1.31 -3.99
C GLU A 295 -14.27 1.78 -5.29
N PHE A 296 -15.59 2.00 -5.27
CA PHE A 296 -16.31 2.71 -6.35
C PHE A 296 -15.90 4.18 -6.45
N ALA A 297 -16.02 4.79 -7.63
CA ALA A 297 -15.73 6.21 -7.80
C ALA A 297 -16.99 7.04 -7.57
N GLY A 298 -16.82 8.28 -7.13
CA GLY A 298 -17.90 9.25 -7.07
C GLY A 298 -18.06 9.94 -8.44
N PRO A 299 -19.20 9.80 -9.15
CA PRO A 299 -19.38 10.35 -10.49
C PRO A 299 -19.08 11.84 -10.63
N GLU A 300 -19.52 12.63 -9.64
CA GLU A 300 -19.23 14.07 -9.57
C GLU A 300 -17.73 14.34 -9.54
N ARG A 301 -16.99 13.68 -8.64
CA ARG A 301 -15.54 13.88 -8.50
C ARG A 301 -14.78 13.40 -9.74
N VAL A 302 -15.24 12.33 -10.39
CA VAL A 302 -14.67 11.88 -11.67
C VAL A 302 -14.78 12.98 -12.72
N CYS A 303 -15.95 13.60 -12.85
CA CYS A 303 -16.17 14.69 -13.81
C CYS A 303 -15.31 15.92 -13.49
N GLU A 304 -15.17 16.29 -12.22
CA GLU A 304 -14.26 17.38 -11.79
C GLU A 304 -12.81 17.10 -12.20
N ILE A 305 -12.31 15.89 -11.89
CA ILE A 305 -10.95 15.47 -12.25
C ILE A 305 -10.76 15.51 -13.75
N MET A 306 -11.73 15.05 -14.54
CA MET A 306 -11.63 15.12 -15.99
C MET A 306 -11.41 16.56 -16.49
N LEU A 307 -12.14 17.53 -15.94
CA LEU A 307 -11.98 18.93 -16.31
C LEU A 307 -10.63 19.49 -15.84
N GLU A 308 -10.19 19.13 -14.62
CA GLU A 308 -8.86 19.47 -14.08
C GLU A 308 -7.75 18.97 -15.02
N GLU A 309 -7.80 17.69 -15.41
CA GLU A 309 -6.77 17.08 -16.26
C GLU A 309 -6.76 17.63 -17.69
N LEU A 310 -7.93 17.87 -18.30
CA LEU A 310 -8.00 18.47 -19.63
C LEU A 310 -7.50 19.90 -19.64
N LYS A 311 -7.81 20.68 -18.59
CA LYS A 311 -7.33 22.06 -18.44
C LYS A 311 -5.81 22.12 -18.29
N ASP A 312 -5.22 21.18 -17.57
CA ASP A 312 -3.77 21.12 -17.43
C ASP A 312 -3.10 20.62 -18.71
N ALA A 313 -3.68 19.63 -19.40
CA ALA A 313 -3.20 19.19 -20.70
C ALA A 313 -3.23 20.31 -21.74
N GLU A 314 -4.27 21.16 -21.73
CA GLU A 314 -4.37 22.34 -22.60
C GLU A 314 -3.23 23.34 -22.36
N LYS A 315 -2.89 23.60 -21.09
CA LYS A 315 -1.82 24.55 -20.73
C LYS A 315 -0.43 24.03 -21.07
N VAL A 316 -0.18 22.74 -20.81
CA VAL A 316 1.17 22.14 -20.90
C VAL A 316 1.41 21.53 -22.29
N GLY A 317 0.35 21.22 -23.04
CA GLY A 317 0.43 20.57 -24.35
C GLY A 317 0.73 19.06 -24.28
N GLN A 318 0.64 18.46 -23.09
CA GLN A 318 0.82 17.02 -22.87
C GLN A 318 -0.13 16.54 -21.78
N ALA A 319 -0.57 15.28 -21.84
CA ALA A 319 -1.31 14.68 -20.74
C ALA A 319 -0.36 14.28 -19.61
N SER A 320 -0.75 14.63 -18.40
CA SER A 320 -0.07 14.21 -17.18
C SER A 320 -1.12 14.01 -16.12
N ILE A 321 -0.98 12.99 -15.29
CA ILE A 321 -1.90 12.74 -14.19
C ILE A 321 -1.14 12.59 -12.88
N THR A 322 -1.81 12.86 -11.78
CA THR A 322 -1.30 12.46 -10.47
C THR A 322 -1.37 10.93 -10.34
N PRO A 323 -0.27 10.23 -9.97
CA PRO A 323 -0.23 8.76 -9.92
C PRO A 323 -1.33 8.14 -9.06
N VAL A 324 -1.94 7.06 -9.53
CA VAL A 324 -2.79 6.23 -8.66
C VAL A 324 -1.91 5.41 -7.71
N THR A 325 -2.40 5.06 -6.52
CA THR A 325 -1.65 4.21 -5.59
C THR A 325 -2.07 2.77 -5.78
N VAL A 326 -1.11 1.86 -5.88
CA VAL A 326 -1.34 0.43 -6.11
C VAL A 326 -0.58 -0.42 -5.11
N ALA A 327 -1.21 -1.53 -4.71
CA ALA A 327 -0.61 -2.50 -3.81
C ALA A 327 -0.90 -3.92 -4.30
N TYR A 328 -0.14 -4.89 -3.79
CA TYR A 328 -0.44 -6.30 -4.01
C TYR A 328 -1.41 -6.82 -2.95
N SER A 329 -2.35 -7.64 -3.39
CA SER A 329 -3.22 -8.45 -2.52
C SER A 329 -3.24 -9.89 -3.04
N LYS A 330 -3.71 -10.82 -2.22
CA LYS A 330 -3.79 -12.24 -2.56
C LYS A 330 -5.01 -12.87 -1.92
N VAL A 331 -5.73 -13.70 -2.67
CA VAL A 331 -6.73 -14.60 -2.08
C VAL A 331 -5.97 -15.75 -1.40
N PRO A 332 -6.26 -16.08 -0.12
CA PRO A 332 -5.46 -17.06 0.59
C PRO A 332 -5.58 -18.44 -0.07
N ASP A 333 -4.44 -19.12 -0.20
CA ASP A 333 -4.41 -20.48 -0.74
C ASP A 333 -5.21 -21.41 0.18
N ASN A 334 -5.93 -22.37 -0.41
CA ASN A 334 -6.54 -23.47 0.33
C ASN A 334 -5.57 -24.67 0.36
N PRO A 335 -4.85 -24.91 1.46
CA PRO A 335 -3.88 -26.00 1.55
C PRO A 335 -4.53 -27.40 1.51
N GLU A 336 -5.85 -27.51 1.75
CA GLU A 336 -6.59 -28.77 1.61
C GLU A 336 -6.90 -29.09 0.13
N SER A 337 -6.76 -28.11 -0.78
CA SER A 337 -7.02 -28.28 -2.22
C SER A 337 -5.80 -28.84 -2.96
N ILE A 338 -5.59 -30.15 -2.85
CA ILE A 338 -4.48 -30.85 -3.52
C ILE A 338 -4.63 -30.72 -5.05
N GLY A 339 -3.62 -30.14 -5.70
CA GLY A 339 -3.56 -30.00 -7.16
C GLY A 339 -4.18 -28.73 -7.73
N SER A 340 -4.80 -27.88 -6.90
CA SER A 340 -5.21 -26.54 -7.33
C SER A 340 -3.98 -25.65 -7.52
N PRO A 341 -3.86 -24.90 -8.63
CA PRO A 341 -2.80 -23.92 -8.77
C PRO A 341 -2.93 -22.88 -7.65
N LYS A 342 -1.80 -22.57 -7.01
CA LYS A 342 -1.73 -21.47 -6.03
C LYS A 342 -2.16 -20.18 -6.73
N LYS A 343 -2.89 -19.34 -6.00
CA LYS A 343 -3.31 -18.05 -6.56
C LYS A 343 -2.14 -17.09 -6.45
N GLU A 344 -1.69 -16.58 -7.58
CA GLU A 344 -0.67 -15.54 -7.61
C GLU A 344 -1.23 -14.25 -6.99
N PRO A 345 -0.38 -13.48 -6.28
CA PRO A 345 -0.74 -12.13 -5.87
C PRO A 345 -1.13 -11.29 -7.10
N PHE A 346 -2.14 -10.44 -6.94
CA PHE A 346 -2.59 -9.51 -7.97
C PHE A 346 -2.39 -8.07 -7.48
N LEU A 347 -2.14 -7.18 -8.42
CA LEU A 347 -2.00 -5.74 -8.17
C LEU A 347 -3.37 -5.09 -8.27
N PHE A 348 -3.71 -4.19 -7.35
CA PHE A 348 -5.00 -3.47 -7.35
C PHE A 348 -4.81 -1.99 -6.99
N ILE A 349 -5.80 -1.17 -7.35
CA ILE A 349 -5.83 0.27 -7.02
C ILE A 349 -6.36 0.45 -5.61
N ILE A 350 -5.51 0.96 -4.71
CA ILE A 350 -5.90 1.26 -3.32
C ILE A 350 -6.33 2.71 -3.14
N ASP A 351 -5.72 3.66 -3.86
CA ASP A 351 -6.13 5.07 -3.85
C ASP A 351 -6.05 5.65 -5.27
N GLY A 352 -6.90 6.63 -5.54
CA GLY A 352 -7.02 7.23 -6.87
C GLY A 352 -8.07 6.57 -7.78
N ASN A 353 -9.04 5.84 -7.22
CA ASN A 353 -10.15 5.25 -7.97
C ASN A 353 -10.87 6.27 -8.88
N ASN A 354 -11.17 7.48 -8.38
CA ASN A 354 -11.77 8.54 -9.21
C ASN A 354 -10.90 8.97 -10.40
N ARG A 355 -9.56 8.97 -10.22
CA ARG A 355 -8.60 9.30 -11.30
C ARG A 355 -8.57 8.19 -12.34
N ALA A 356 -8.52 6.93 -11.90
CA ALA A 356 -8.58 5.79 -12.81
C ALA A 356 -9.88 5.78 -13.62
N SER A 357 -11.03 6.01 -12.98
CA SER A 357 -12.33 6.09 -13.68
C SER A 357 -12.42 7.24 -14.67
N SER A 358 -11.76 8.37 -14.39
CA SER A 358 -11.68 9.49 -15.35
C SER A 358 -10.96 9.10 -16.65
N LEU A 359 -9.92 8.26 -16.55
CA LEU A 359 -9.16 7.79 -17.71
C LEU A 359 -9.94 6.76 -18.51
N ILE A 360 -10.66 5.85 -17.85
CA ILE A 360 -11.59 4.94 -18.52
C ILE A 360 -12.69 5.73 -19.25
N ALA A 361 -13.25 6.77 -18.62
CA ALA A 361 -14.23 7.65 -19.26
C ALA A 361 -13.64 8.39 -20.47
N PHE A 362 -12.40 8.89 -20.38
CA PHE A 362 -11.70 9.47 -21.52
C PHE A 362 -11.54 8.47 -22.68
N GLU A 363 -11.13 7.23 -22.39
CA GLU A 363 -11.02 6.17 -23.40
C GLU A 363 -12.37 5.90 -24.08
N TYR A 364 -13.45 5.87 -23.31
CA TYR A 364 -14.80 5.66 -23.84
C TYR A 364 -15.24 6.80 -24.76
N PHE A 365 -15.04 8.05 -24.34
CA PHE A 365 -15.40 9.24 -25.12
C PHE A 365 -14.52 9.43 -26.35
N LYS A 366 -13.25 9.04 -26.26
CA LYS A 366 -12.31 9.00 -27.38
C LYS A 366 -12.79 8.01 -28.46
N THR A 367 -13.33 6.87 -28.04
CA THR A 367 -13.75 5.78 -28.95
C THR A 367 -15.09 6.05 -29.62
N TYR A 368 -16.10 6.49 -28.84
CA TYR A 368 -17.49 6.57 -29.34
C TYR A 368 -18.04 7.99 -29.53
N GLY A 369 -17.27 9.01 -29.12
CA GLY A 369 -17.67 10.43 -29.12
C GLY A 369 -18.54 10.80 -27.91
N LEU A 370 -18.71 12.10 -27.64
CA LEU A 370 -19.47 12.59 -26.46
C LEU A 370 -20.97 12.83 -26.76
N ASP A 371 -21.67 11.74 -27.09
CA ASP A 371 -23.13 11.68 -27.19
C ASP A 371 -23.68 10.81 -26.07
N ILE A 372 -24.17 11.44 -24.99
CA ILE A 372 -24.54 10.75 -23.75
C ILE A 372 -25.63 9.71 -23.95
N GLU A 373 -26.61 9.94 -24.84
CA GLU A 373 -27.69 8.98 -25.08
C GLU A 373 -27.19 7.74 -25.82
N LYS A 374 -26.27 7.93 -26.77
CA LYS A 374 -25.59 6.82 -27.43
C LYS A 374 -24.69 6.06 -26.45
N LEU A 375 -23.95 6.76 -25.61
CA LEU A 375 -23.02 6.18 -24.65
C LEU A 375 -23.72 5.40 -23.52
N LEU A 376 -24.97 5.75 -23.20
CA LEU A 376 -25.81 5.00 -22.26
C LEU A 376 -26.53 3.82 -22.92
N ASN A 377 -26.40 3.63 -24.23
CA ASN A 377 -26.93 2.46 -24.91
C ASN A 377 -26.18 1.20 -24.46
N ARG A 378 -26.94 0.18 -24.03
CA ARG A 378 -26.37 -1.06 -23.52
C ARG A 378 -25.42 -1.76 -24.50
N ALA A 379 -25.75 -1.77 -25.80
CA ALA A 379 -24.89 -2.41 -26.80
C ALA A 379 -23.55 -1.68 -26.96
N THR A 380 -23.55 -0.34 -26.91
CA THR A 380 -22.32 0.46 -26.98
C THR A 380 -21.45 0.27 -25.73
N LEU A 381 -22.09 0.22 -24.56
CA LEU A 381 -21.40 -0.05 -23.31
C LEU A 381 -20.80 -1.46 -23.31
N ASP A 382 -21.58 -2.49 -23.60
CA ASP A 382 -21.10 -3.89 -23.65
C ASP A 382 -19.96 -4.08 -24.65
N GLU A 383 -20.03 -3.42 -25.82
CA GLU A 383 -18.95 -3.42 -26.81
C GLU A 383 -17.67 -2.80 -26.25
N PHE A 384 -17.77 -1.65 -25.59
CA PHE A 384 -16.61 -0.99 -24.96
C PHE A 384 -16.00 -1.85 -23.86
N MET A 385 -16.83 -2.32 -22.92
CA MET A 385 -16.41 -3.15 -21.79
C MET A 385 -15.69 -4.42 -22.29
N GLY A 386 -16.25 -5.08 -23.32
CA GLY A 386 -15.62 -6.24 -23.94
C GLY A 386 -14.31 -5.91 -24.67
N SER A 387 -14.24 -4.79 -25.38
CA SER A 387 -13.04 -4.38 -26.13
C SER A 387 -11.85 -4.05 -25.22
N CYS A 388 -12.13 -3.49 -24.05
CA CYS A 388 -11.13 -3.11 -23.05
C CYS A 388 -10.99 -4.16 -21.94
N ASN A 389 -11.67 -5.31 -22.02
CA ASN A 389 -11.66 -6.36 -21.00
C ASN A 389 -11.93 -5.82 -19.57
N LEU A 390 -12.88 -4.90 -19.45
CA LEU A 390 -13.25 -4.27 -18.18
C LEU A 390 -14.34 -5.09 -17.48
N ASP A 391 -14.27 -5.15 -16.15
CA ASP A 391 -15.24 -5.85 -15.31
C ASP A 391 -16.49 -5.02 -15.00
N LEU A 392 -17.41 -5.62 -14.23
CA LEU A 392 -18.67 -5.00 -13.84
C LEU A 392 -18.49 -3.75 -12.96
N GLU A 393 -17.41 -3.65 -12.20
CA GLU A 393 -17.18 -2.50 -11.31
C GLU A 393 -16.88 -1.24 -12.12
N TRP A 394 -16.06 -1.39 -13.16
CA TRP A 394 -15.83 -0.33 -14.15
C TRP A 394 -17.11 0.08 -14.89
N GLU A 395 -17.99 -0.89 -15.19
CA GLU A 395 -19.28 -0.62 -15.82
C GLU A 395 -20.14 0.32 -14.95
N VAL A 396 -20.29 -0.03 -13.67
CA VAL A 396 -21.10 0.71 -12.70
C VAL A 396 -20.62 2.16 -12.58
N ASP A 397 -19.32 2.34 -12.44
CA ASP A 397 -18.68 3.66 -12.38
C ASP A 397 -18.95 4.49 -13.64
N LEU A 398 -18.77 3.89 -14.81
CA LEU A 398 -18.95 4.57 -16.09
C LEU A 398 -20.42 4.97 -16.29
N VAL A 399 -21.36 4.09 -15.94
CA VAL A 399 -22.80 4.39 -15.95
C VAL A 399 -23.12 5.53 -14.99
N GLY A 400 -22.53 5.53 -13.79
CA GLY A 400 -22.68 6.62 -12.82
C GLY A 400 -22.23 7.96 -13.39
N VAL A 401 -21.04 8.01 -14.01
CA VAL A 401 -20.50 9.19 -14.69
C VAL A 401 -21.42 9.67 -15.81
N LEU A 402 -21.90 8.77 -16.67
CA LEU A 402 -22.80 9.12 -17.77
C LEU A 402 -24.15 9.68 -17.29
N LYS A 403 -24.72 9.09 -16.23
CA LYS A 403 -25.94 9.60 -15.60
C LYS A 403 -25.72 11.01 -15.04
N TYR A 404 -24.60 11.24 -14.34
CA TYR A 404 -24.23 12.57 -13.86
C TYR A 404 -24.08 13.58 -15.01
N LEU A 405 -23.39 13.21 -16.09
CA LEU A 405 -23.21 14.07 -17.27
C LEU A 405 -24.52 14.40 -17.98
N ARG A 406 -25.46 13.45 -18.05
CA ARG A 406 -26.81 13.68 -18.61
C ARG A 406 -27.53 14.81 -17.89
N GLU A 407 -27.39 14.88 -16.57
CA GLU A 407 -28.02 15.89 -15.71
C GLU A 407 -27.23 17.23 -15.71
N ASN A 408 -25.95 17.20 -16.09
CA ASN A 408 -25.03 18.34 -15.99
C ASN A 408 -24.51 18.80 -17.36
N SER A 409 -25.42 19.37 -18.17
CA SER A 409 -25.12 19.82 -19.54
C SER A 409 -23.94 20.82 -19.66
N HIS A 410 -23.67 21.61 -18.63
CA HIS A 410 -22.54 22.55 -18.61
C HIS A 410 -21.18 21.81 -18.66
N VAL A 411 -21.04 20.70 -17.91
CA VAL A 411 -19.85 19.84 -17.92
C VAL A 411 -19.66 19.21 -19.31
N VAL A 412 -20.75 18.69 -19.89
CA VAL A 412 -20.73 18.10 -21.23
C VAL A 412 -20.24 19.10 -22.28
N ASN A 413 -20.70 20.35 -22.21
CA ASN A 413 -20.26 21.40 -23.13
C ASN A 413 -18.77 21.71 -22.98
N GLU A 414 -18.25 21.74 -21.75
CA GLU A 414 -16.82 21.96 -21.52
C GLU A 414 -15.98 20.80 -22.04
N LEU A 415 -16.41 19.56 -21.81
CA LEU A 415 -15.76 18.37 -22.35
C LEU A 415 -15.76 18.36 -23.89
N ARG A 416 -16.84 18.79 -24.54
CA ARG A 416 -16.90 18.93 -26.01
C ARG A 416 -15.89 19.94 -26.54
N GLN A 417 -15.73 21.08 -25.86
CA GLN A 417 -14.74 22.10 -26.25
C GLN A 417 -13.31 21.56 -26.20
N LYS A 418 -13.04 20.62 -25.29
CA LYS A 418 -11.71 20.02 -25.05
C LYS A 418 -11.57 18.61 -25.63
N GLN A 419 -12.52 18.14 -26.44
CA GLN A 419 -12.56 16.73 -26.89
C GLN A 419 -11.31 16.30 -27.66
N GLY A 420 -10.67 17.23 -28.40
CA GLY A 420 -9.42 16.95 -29.11
C GLY A 420 -8.26 16.55 -28.20
N LEU A 421 -8.27 16.98 -26.92
CA LEU A 421 -7.23 16.66 -25.94
C LEU A 421 -7.34 15.24 -25.38
N LEU A 422 -8.50 14.58 -25.52
CA LEU A 422 -8.71 13.21 -25.03
C LEU A 422 -7.71 12.21 -25.65
N GLN A 423 -7.23 12.49 -26.86
CA GLN A 423 -6.24 11.66 -27.55
C GLN A 423 -4.86 11.64 -26.86
N LEU A 424 -4.59 12.61 -25.97
CA LEU A 424 -3.34 12.65 -25.20
C LEU A 424 -3.35 11.64 -24.04
N PHE A 425 -4.52 11.17 -23.60
CA PHE A 425 -4.66 10.25 -22.48
C PHE A 425 -4.74 8.80 -22.96
N ASN A 426 -4.13 7.89 -22.19
CA ASN A 426 -4.15 6.46 -22.46
C ASN A 426 -4.34 5.67 -21.15
N ILE A 427 -4.91 4.46 -21.26
CA ILE A 427 -5.19 3.60 -20.10
C ILE A 427 -4.15 2.48 -19.89
N ASN A 428 -3.19 2.32 -20.81
CA ASN A 428 -2.25 1.19 -20.83
C ASN A 428 -0.87 1.50 -20.21
N ASN A 429 -0.58 2.78 -19.92
CA ASN A 429 0.71 3.24 -19.42
C ASN A 429 0.55 4.24 -18.26
N VAL A 430 -0.40 3.95 -17.37
CA VAL A 430 -0.78 4.85 -16.29
C VAL A 430 0.32 4.85 -15.22
N PRO A 431 0.82 6.02 -14.79
CA PRO A 431 1.76 6.10 -13.69
C PRO A 431 1.09 5.72 -12.38
N ALA A 432 1.74 4.85 -11.61
CA ALA A 432 1.23 4.37 -10.33
C ALA A 432 2.31 4.32 -9.25
N LEU A 433 1.95 4.69 -8.03
CA LEU A 433 2.78 4.62 -6.85
C LEU A 433 2.64 3.23 -6.22
N LEU A 434 3.72 2.44 -6.24
CA LEU A 434 3.74 1.09 -5.68
C LEU A 434 3.96 1.14 -4.16
N THR A 435 3.07 0.49 -3.41
CA THR A 435 3.13 0.38 -1.94
C THR A 435 2.87 -1.04 -1.45
N HIS A 436 3.11 -1.26 -0.16
CA HIS A 436 2.62 -2.40 0.61
C HIS A 436 1.30 -2.04 1.30
N GLU A 437 0.24 -2.82 1.06
CA GLU A 437 -1.06 -2.61 1.73
C GLU A 437 -0.94 -2.67 3.26
N PRO A 438 -0.21 -3.66 3.84
CA PRO A 438 -0.09 -3.75 5.29
C PRO A 438 0.56 -2.52 5.95
N ASP A 439 1.21 -1.67 5.17
CA ASP A 439 1.82 -0.42 5.63
C ASP A 439 0.92 0.81 5.42
N TYR A 440 -0.10 0.70 4.57
CA TYR A 440 -0.98 1.80 4.13
C TYR A 440 -2.06 2.18 5.13
N HIS A 441 -2.43 1.27 6.04
CA HIS A 441 -3.38 1.50 7.14
C HIS A 441 -4.67 2.21 6.72
N THR A 442 -5.40 1.63 5.77
CA THR A 442 -6.69 2.14 5.29
C THR A 442 -7.72 2.21 6.42
N ILE A 443 -8.29 3.39 6.72
CA ILE A 443 -9.32 3.52 7.76
C ILE A 443 -10.72 3.23 7.21
N ALA A 444 -11.48 2.39 7.92
CA ALA A 444 -12.92 2.23 7.72
C ALA A 444 -13.66 3.39 8.41
N ILE A 445 -14.03 4.43 7.65
CA ILE A 445 -14.51 5.71 8.20
C ILE A 445 -15.77 5.54 9.05
N GLU A 446 -16.79 4.87 8.51
CA GLU A 446 -18.11 4.76 9.15
C GLU A 446 -18.02 3.95 10.45
N ARG A 447 -17.32 2.82 10.40
CA ARG A 447 -17.10 1.97 11.57
C ARG A 447 -16.29 2.69 12.65
N SER A 448 -15.24 3.42 12.24
CA SER A 448 -14.43 4.21 13.18
C SER A 448 -15.26 5.27 13.92
N LYS A 449 -16.16 5.95 13.20
CA LYS A 449 -17.07 6.93 13.80
C LYS A 449 -18.05 6.27 14.77
N ASN A 450 -18.63 5.14 14.39
CA ASN A 450 -19.64 4.44 15.21
C ASN A 450 -19.04 3.83 16.48
N GLU A 451 -17.81 3.32 16.42
CA GLU A 451 -17.12 2.73 17.57
C GLU A 451 -16.32 3.75 18.39
N GLY A 452 -16.18 4.99 17.92
CA GLY A 452 -15.43 6.05 18.62
C GLY A 452 -13.92 5.80 18.68
N ARG A 453 -13.36 5.01 17.76
CA ARG A 453 -11.93 4.65 17.68
C ARG A 453 -11.50 4.41 16.23
N VAL A 454 -10.20 4.45 15.93
CA VAL A 454 -9.68 4.19 14.59
C VAL A 454 -9.77 2.70 14.26
N ILE A 455 -10.40 2.36 13.14
CA ILE A 455 -10.51 0.99 12.63
C ILE A 455 -9.77 0.88 11.31
N ILE A 456 -8.74 0.02 11.28
CA ILE A 456 -7.93 -0.24 10.09
C ILE A 456 -8.45 -1.46 9.35
N MET A 457 -8.64 -1.34 8.04
CA MET A 457 -8.94 -2.45 7.14
C MET A 457 -7.69 -3.27 6.86
N GLY A 458 -7.85 -4.59 6.73
CA GLY A 458 -6.78 -5.50 6.30
C GLY A 458 -6.67 -5.62 4.78
N PRO A 459 -5.53 -6.10 4.25
CA PRO A 459 -5.41 -6.39 2.81
C PRO A 459 -6.45 -7.41 2.33
N HIS A 460 -6.87 -8.31 3.23
CA HIS A 460 -7.91 -9.30 2.96
C HIS A 460 -9.25 -8.66 2.60
N ASN A 461 -9.57 -7.47 3.12
CA ASN A 461 -10.79 -6.77 2.71
C ASN A 461 -10.77 -6.52 1.21
N GLN A 462 -9.64 -6.05 0.68
CA GLN A 462 -9.46 -5.81 -0.76
C GLN A 462 -9.49 -7.12 -1.57
N ALA A 463 -8.94 -8.22 -1.05
CA ALA A 463 -9.04 -9.53 -1.68
C ALA A 463 -10.49 -10.04 -1.79
N LEU A 464 -11.29 -9.84 -0.72
CA LEU A 464 -12.69 -10.27 -0.66
C LEU A 464 -13.53 -9.57 -1.73
N PHE A 465 -13.42 -8.25 -1.86
CA PHE A 465 -14.18 -7.46 -2.85
C PHE A 465 -13.93 -7.96 -4.28
N ASN A 466 -12.65 -8.05 -4.66
CA ASN A 466 -12.25 -8.54 -5.98
C ASN A 466 -12.68 -9.98 -6.27
N SER A 467 -12.99 -10.78 -5.24
CA SER A 467 -13.43 -12.17 -5.39
C SER A 467 -14.95 -12.36 -5.46
N THR A 468 -15.74 -11.32 -5.18
CA THR A 468 -17.20 -11.40 -5.03
C THR A 468 -17.98 -10.51 -5.99
N ASN A 469 -17.32 -9.70 -6.83
CA ASN A 469 -17.95 -8.66 -7.66
C ASN A 469 -18.78 -7.67 -6.83
N VAL A 470 -18.37 -7.46 -5.58
CA VAL A 470 -18.95 -6.50 -4.62
C VAL A 470 -17.80 -5.58 -4.23
N SER A 471 -18.03 -4.28 -4.12
CA SER A 471 -16.98 -3.32 -3.75
C SER A 471 -17.45 -2.38 -2.63
N ILE A 472 -16.52 -1.67 -2.00
CA ILE A 472 -16.87 -0.66 -1.00
C ILE A 472 -17.33 0.62 -1.69
N TYR A 473 -18.36 1.26 -1.12
CA TYR A 473 -18.84 2.55 -1.59
C TYR A 473 -17.81 3.66 -1.39
N ALA A 474 -17.79 4.60 -2.35
CA ALA A 474 -17.01 5.83 -2.28
C ALA A 474 -17.18 6.53 -0.92
N LYS A 475 -16.09 7.03 -0.33
CA LYS A 475 -16.05 7.75 0.96
C LYS A 475 -16.29 6.89 2.20
N LYS A 476 -16.25 5.56 2.09
CA LYS A 476 -16.23 4.68 3.27
C LYS A 476 -14.81 4.30 3.70
N GLN A 477 -13.83 4.54 2.83
CA GLN A 477 -12.41 4.36 3.11
C GLN A 477 -11.71 5.72 3.15
N SER A 478 -10.65 5.77 3.94
CA SER A 478 -9.72 6.88 3.92
C SER A 478 -8.29 6.34 3.81
N HIS A 479 -7.43 7.12 3.15
CA HIS A 479 -6.10 6.71 2.74
C HIS A 479 -5.08 7.81 2.98
N GLY A 480 -3.83 7.44 3.32
CA GLY A 480 -2.74 8.38 3.42
C GLY A 480 -2.30 8.81 2.02
N ARG A 481 -2.03 10.10 1.83
CA ARG A 481 -1.45 10.63 0.59
C ARG A 481 0.00 11.03 0.84
N ALA A 482 0.88 10.64 -0.08
CA ALA A 482 2.27 11.06 -0.04
C ALA A 482 2.36 12.58 -0.21
N GLU A 483 3.39 13.22 0.36
CA GLU A 483 3.64 14.66 0.18
C GLU A 483 3.79 15.01 -1.32
N GLY A 484 4.40 14.10 -2.09
CA GLY A 484 4.52 14.20 -3.54
C GLY A 484 3.38 13.58 -4.35
N ASN A 485 2.30 13.09 -3.72
CA ASN A 485 1.14 12.52 -4.42
C ASN A 485 0.27 13.60 -5.09
N ASN A 486 0.81 14.79 -5.37
CA ASN A 486 0.21 15.80 -6.26
C ASN A 486 1.11 16.08 -7.47
N GLU A 487 2.30 15.47 -7.54
CA GLU A 487 3.23 15.65 -8.66
C GLU A 487 2.76 14.85 -9.87
N LYS A 488 2.18 15.56 -10.84
CA LYS A 488 1.71 14.95 -12.07
C LYS A 488 2.86 14.32 -12.86
N GLN A 489 2.57 13.14 -13.41
CA GLN A 489 3.47 12.35 -14.24
C GLN A 489 2.90 12.27 -15.65
N SER A 490 3.73 12.42 -16.67
CA SER A 490 3.32 12.21 -18.06
C SER A 490 2.80 10.78 -18.25
N ILE A 491 1.71 10.65 -19.02
CA ILE A 491 1.02 9.39 -19.31
C ILE A 491 1.34 8.85 -20.69
#